data_AF-A0AAD3CLM2-F1
#
_entry.id   AF-A0AAD3CLM2-F1
#
_cell.length_a   1.000
_cell.length_b   1.000
_cell.length_c   1.000
_cell.angle_alpha   90.00
_cell.angle_beta   90.00
_cell.angle_gamma   90.00
#
_symmetry.space_group_name_H-M   'P 1'
#
loop_
_entity.id
_entity.type
_entity.pdbx_description
1 polymer ?
#
loop_
_entity_poly.entity_id
_entity_poly.type
_entity_poly.pdbx_seq_one_letter_code
_entity_poly.pdbx_strand_id
1 'polypeptide(L)'
;MSSTKNRFGKKPTRQTSASSCDSKSKKEEASYLESFIKEKMNNLMSLGYACGVADGESEYNKVVEDEEVKITWRMDPIRSKSDWVLVVKDGRQNYIYHVHQSSLVYGQRKSGFFLKKFDEIYADSNRVDKKPITEVLIDASVAPFIPMMLDYVYEDKLDLTISNAAALRKLSNQFDIRTLYALVSSFIQQDITFNTVAGYIEQADVVNDKELSKVCVMMALQLFNKIPDNEISKIPIDKMQNLVADQKLNVSTPERLSQRIAAYIKGRNDIDHETFYFLTHANILPSFHPKEAMWYLSYASKNFPSTLTEGEDRESTLQYRCVVAVTKNWQENLLGPVESAVKRTSGSFDSEDNQGRLFRDGDSSNDERARDYMILPDEIKVDILQMALLKSNSGFMGKVNMKRQSRSEVTSTSRAHKDVREIPQRAAGFY
;
A
#
# COMPACT_ATOMS: atom_id res chain seq x y z
N MET A 1 -23.54 84.27 7.24
CA MET A 1 -23.48 84.10 5.77
C MET A 1 -22.17 83.39 5.44
N SER A 2 -22.06 82.24 4.80
CA SER A 2 -22.91 81.09 4.45
C SER A 2 -21.89 80.02 4.03
N SER A 3 -21.82 78.86 4.70
CA SER A 3 -22.52 77.61 4.37
C SER A 3 -22.02 77.00 3.04
N THR A 4 -21.37 75.83 3.03
CA THR A 4 -21.98 74.49 2.85
C THR A 4 -20.81 73.50 2.58
N LYS A 5 -20.84 72.16 2.65
CA LYS A 5 -21.63 71.10 3.28
C LYS A 5 -20.87 69.78 2.95
N ASN A 6 -20.83 68.84 3.90
CA ASN A 6 -20.39 67.45 3.72
C ASN A 6 -21.14 66.70 2.59
N ARG A 7 -20.45 65.74 1.94
CA ARG A 7 -21.12 64.55 1.38
C ARG A 7 -20.24 63.29 1.47
N PHE A 8 -20.90 62.25 1.97
CA PHE A 8 -20.46 60.88 2.20
C PHE A 8 -20.05 60.14 0.90
N GLY A 9 -18.94 59.40 0.96
CA GLY A 9 -18.56 58.37 -0.01
C GLY A 9 -18.71 56.97 0.60
N LYS A 10 -19.59 56.14 0.00
CA LYS A 10 -19.84 54.75 0.35
C LYS A 10 -18.61 53.87 0.01
N LYS A 11 -18.22 52.97 0.92
CA LYS A 11 -17.30 51.86 0.63
C LYS A 11 -18.03 50.76 -0.16
N PRO A 12 -17.41 50.13 -1.18
CA PRO A 12 -17.95 48.95 -1.81
C PRO A 12 -17.61 47.68 -1.01
N THR A 13 -18.62 46.83 -0.88
CA THR A 13 -18.59 45.50 -0.25
C THR A 13 -17.80 44.53 -1.13
N ARG A 14 -16.72 43.96 -0.60
CA ARG A 14 -15.91 42.91 -1.26
C ARG A 14 -16.55 41.56 -0.96
N GLN A 15 -17.30 41.01 -1.91
CA GLN A 15 -17.76 39.62 -1.86
C GLN A 15 -16.57 38.68 -2.09
N THR A 16 -16.32 37.80 -1.13
CA THR A 16 -15.35 36.70 -1.20
C THR A 16 -16.00 35.50 -1.87
N SER A 17 -15.69 35.25 -3.14
CA SER A 17 -15.93 33.97 -3.80
C SER A 17 -14.64 33.14 -3.79
N ALA A 18 -14.47 32.31 -2.76
CA ALA A 18 -13.37 31.37 -2.66
C ALA A 18 -13.94 29.98 -2.31
N SER A 19 -14.42 29.25 -3.31
CA SER A 19 -14.67 27.80 -3.17
C SER A 19 -14.65 27.02 -4.50
N SER A 20 -14.00 27.53 -5.55
CA SER A 20 -13.99 26.87 -6.88
C SER A 20 -12.58 26.60 -7.44
N CYS A 21 -11.51 26.98 -6.75
CA CYS A 21 -10.15 26.84 -7.28
C CYS A 21 -9.45 25.52 -6.90
N ASP A 22 -9.92 24.83 -5.86
CA ASP A 22 -9.19 23.69 -5.30
C ASP A 22 -9.46 22.36 -6.05
N SER A 23 -10.63 22.22 -6.67
CA SER A 23 -11.00 21.03 -7.43
C SER A 23 -10.42 20.99 -8.85
N LYS A 24 -10.07 22.15 -9.42
CA LYS A 24 -9.38 22.22 -10.73
C LYS A 24 -7.90 21.86 -10.61
N SER A 25 -7.22 22.32 -9.55
CA SER A 25 -5.81 22.03 -9.28
C SER A 25 -5.53 20.53 -9.16
N LYS A 26 -6.36 19.80 -8.38
CA LYS A 26 -6.18 18.34 -8.19
C LYS A 26 -6.42 17.54 -9.46
N LYS A 27 -7.29 18.03 -10.35
CA LYS A 27 -7.62 17.36 -11.62
C LYS A 27 -6.51 17.59 -12.67
N GLU A 28 -5.92 18.77 -12.66
CA GLU A 28 -4.76 19.11 -13.50
C GLU A 28 -3.49 18.38 -13.03
N GLU A 29 -3.27 18.25 -11.71
CA GLU A 29 -2.15 17.46 -11.15
C GLU A 29 -2.28 15.96 -11.45
N ALA A 30 -3.50 15.40 -11.32
CA ALA A 30 -3.74 14.00 -11.69
C ALA A 30 -3.51 13.76 -13.19
N SER A 31 -3.96 14.68 -14.05
CA SER A 31 -3.74 14.60 -15.49
C SER A 31 -2.26 14.73 -15.87
N TYR A 32 -1.53 15.65 -15.23
CA TYR A 32 -0.10 15.85 -15.45
C TYR A 32 0.71 14.62 -15.01
N LEU A 33 0.35 14.03 -13.88
CA LEU A 33 1.02 12.84 -13.36
C LEU A 33 0.69 11.59 -14.19
N GLU A 34 -0.55 11.45 -14.69
CA GLU A 34 -0.91 10.39 -15.64
C GLU A 34 -0.15 10.53 -16.95
N SER A 35 0.02 11.76 -17.46
CA SER A 35 0.88 12.02 -18.63
C SER A 35 2.35 11.75 -18.33
N PHE A 36 2.84 12.08 -17.12
CA PHE A 36 4.23 11.85 -16.72
C PHE A 36 4.53 10.36 -16.52
N ILE A 37 3.59 9.58 -15.98
CA ILE A 37 3.69 8.12 -15.86
C ILE A 37 3.66 7.50 -17.24
N LYS A 38 2.71 7.90 -18.11
CA LYS A 38 2.67 7.48 -19.51
C LYS A 38 3.95 7.85 -20.23
N GLU A 39 4.54 9.02 -19.99
CA GLU A 39 5.79 9.47 -20.58
C GLU A 39 6.99 8.69 -20.06
N LYS A 40 7.11 8.47 -18.73
CA LYS A 40 8.17 7.65 -18.13
C LYS A 40 8.09 6.19 -18.59
N MET A 41 6.88 5.65 -18.75
CA MET A 41 6.64 4.31 -19.27
C MET A 41 6.84 4.23 -20.77
N ASN A 42 6.45 5.25 -21.54
CA ASN A 42 6.72 5.34 -22.97
C ASN A 42 8.21 5.51 -23.25
N ASN A 43 8.95 6.23 -22.41
CA ASN A 43 10.41 6.31 -22.47
C ASN A 43 11.07 4.97 -22.12
N LEU A 44 10.44 4.14 -21.29
CA LEU A 44 10.84 2.74 -21.06
C LEU A 44 10.57 1.87 -22.30
N MET A 45 9.52 2.18 -23.07
CA MET A 45 9.08 1.45 -24.27
C MET A 45 9.63 2.02 -25.59
N SER A 46 10.30 3.18 -25.56
CA SER A 46 10.90 3.85 -26.74
C SER A 46 12.13 3.11 -27.29
N LEU A 47 12.54 1.99 -26.68
CA LEU A 47 13.34 0.96 -27.34
C LEU A 47 12.39 0.11 -28.20
N GLY A 48 11.89 0.75 -29.26
CA GLY A 48 10.67 0.37 -29.96
C GLY A 48 10.69 -1.01 -30.60
N TYR A 49 9.55 -1.70 -30.47
CA TYR A 49 8.98 -2.57 -31.50
C TYR A 49 7.46 -2.52 -31.38
N ALA A 50 6.79 -2.16 -32.47
CA ALA A 50 5.39 -2.44 -32.66
C ALA A 50 5.25 -3.97 -32.81
N CYS A 51 4.74 -4.63 -31.78
CA CYS A 51 4.35 -6.02 -31.88
C CYS A 51 3.05 -6.04 -32.70
N GLY A 52 3.17 -6.36 -33.99
CA GLY A 52 2.03 -6.55 -34.86
C GLY A 52 1.25 -7.77 -34.38
N VAL A 53 0.09 -7.54 -33.77
CA VAL A 53 -0.93 -8.57 -33.60
C VAL A 53 -1.41 -8.89 -35.01
N ALA A 54 -1.00 -10.04 -35.54
CA ALA A 54 -1.49 -10.52 -36.82
C ALA A 54 -2.92 -11.04 -36.62
N ASP A 55 -3.90 -10.22 -36.96
CA ASP A 55 -5.28 -10.68 -37.15
C ASP A 55 -5.28 -11.66 -38.32
N GLY A 56 -5.68 -12.90 -38.03
CA GLY A 56 -5.75 -13.98 -38.98
C GLY A 56 -7.00 -13.86 -39.85
N GLU A 57 -6.81 -14.04 -41.15
CA GLU A 57 -7.80 -14.58 -42.08
C GLU A 57 -7.08 -15.02 -43.36
N SER A 58 -6.81 -16.32 -43.51
CA SER A 58 -6.77 -16.96 -44.83
C SER A 58 -6.96 -18.47 -44.67
N GLU A 59 -8.14 -18.91 -45.07
CA GLU A 59 -8.54 -20.29 -45.23
C GLU A 59 -8.07 -20.83 -46.60
N TYR A 60 -7.90 -22.14 -46.70
CA TYR A 60 -7.65 -22.97 -47.90
C TYR A 60 -6.21 -23.06 -48.49
N ASN A 61 -5.47 -24.07 -48.03
CA ASN A 61 -5.08 -25.22 -48.86
C ASN A 61 -4.41 -26.30 -48.00
N LYS A 62 -5.10 -27.43 -47.80
CA LYS A 62 -4.59 -28.58 -47.02
C LYS A 62 -3.83 -29.53 -47.96
N VAL A 63 -2.58 -29.19 -48.22
CA VAL A 63 -1.58 -30.18 -48.68
C VAL A 63 -1.14 -30.95 -47.43
N VAL A 64 -1.13 -32.27 -47.51
CA VAL A 64 -0.56 -33.14 -46.47
C VAL A 64 0.95 -32.97 -46.54
N GLU A 65 1.46 -31.93 -45.90
CA GLU A 65 2.88 -31.77 -45.60
C GLU A 65 3.23 -32.75 -44.49
N ASP A 66 4.35 -33.47 -44.67
CA ASP A 66 5.02 -34.22 -43.62
C ASP A 66 5.00 -33.37 -42.34
N GLU A 67 4.43 -33.89 -41.24
CA GLU A 67 4.36 -33.16 -39.98
C GLU A 67 5.78 -32.74 -39.58
N GLU A 68 6.11 -31.47 -39.86
CA GLU A 68 7.40 -30.88 -39.56
C GLU A 68 7.55 -30.98 -38.04
N VAL A 69 8.40 -31.91 -37.60
CA VAL A 69 8.56 -32.23 -36.18
C VAL A 69 9.07 -30.97 -35.48
N LYS A 70 8.14 -30.23 -34.85
CA LYS A 70 8.44 -29.00 -34.14
C LYS A 70 9.38 -29.34 -32.98
N ILE A 71 10.63 -28.91 -33.11
CA ILE A 71 11.66 -29.13 -32.10
C ILE A 71 11.31 -28.35 -30.84
N THR A 72 11.32 -29.00 -29.67
CA THR A 72 11.06 -28.36 -28.37
C THR A 72 12.16 -28.71 -27.37
N TRP A 73 12.41 -27.84 -26.40
CA TRP A 73 13.39 -28.08 -25.34
C TRP A 73 12.95 -29.17 -24.34
N ARG A 74 11.66 -29.53 -24.34
CA ARG A 74 11.10 -30.60 -23.48
C ARG A 74 11.29 -32.00 -24.03
N MET A 75 11.67 -32.13 -25.30
CA MET A 75 11.94 -33.44 -25.90
C MET A 75 13.22 -34.06 -25.34
N ASP A 76 13.34 -35.38 -25.47
CA ASP A 76 14.57 -36.10 -25.18
C ASP A 76 15.74 -35.46 -25.97
N PRO A 77 16.82 -35.01 -25.31
CA PRO A 77 17.95 -34.33 -25.95
C PRO A 77 18.54 -35.09 -27.13
N ILE A 78 18.54 -36.42 -27.08
CA ILE A 78 19.06 -37.28 -28.16
C ILE A 78 18.12 -37.22 -29.37
N ARG A 79 16.81 -37.19 -29.14
CA ARG A 79 15.80 -37.14 -30.21
C ARG A 79 15.67 -35.75 -30.81
N SER A 80 15.71 -34.71 -29.98
CA SER A 80 15.63 -33.31 -30.43
C SER A 80 16.93 -32.81 -31.05
N LYS A 81 18.04 -33.53 -30.81
CA LYS A 81 19.41 -33.12 -31.19
C LYS A 81 19.80 -31.80 -30.52
N SER A 82 19.55 -31.70 -29.21
CA SER A 82 19.96 -30.53 -28.43
C SER A 82 21.48 -30.39 -28.47
N ASP A 83 21.94 -29.23 -28.93
CA ASP A 83 23.36 -28.91 -29.14
C ASP A 83 23.95 -28.06 -27.99
N TRP A 84 23.13 -27.70 -27.00
CA TRP A 84 23.54 -26.87 -25.87
C TRP A 84 22.89 -27.28 -24.54
N VAL A 85 23.60 -27.00 -23.45
CA VAL A 85 23.16 -27.24 -22.07
C VAL A 85 23.17 -25.93 -21.29
N LEU A 86 22.01 -25.51 -20.82
CA LEU A 86 21.85 -24.39 -19.90
C LEU A 86 21.77 -24.93 -18.47
N VAL A 87 22.72 -24.51 -17.63
CA VAL A 87 22.74 -24.83 -16.20
C VAL A 87 22.34 -23.59 -15.42
N VAL A 88 21.15 -23.61 -14.81
CA VAL A 88 20.66 -22.54 -13.94
C VAL A 88 21.01 -22.87 -12.50
N LYS A 89 21.74 -21.98 -11.84
CA LYS A 89 22.13 -22.10 -10.43
C LYS A 89 21.32 -21.10 -9.61
N ASP A 90 20.53 -21.59 -8.66
CA ASP A 90 19.71 -20.73 -7.80
C ASP A 90 20.33 -20.43 -6.42
N GLY A 91 21.57 -20.91 -6.21
CA GLY A 91 22.29 -20.88 -4.94
C GLY A 91 21.99 -22.06 -4.03
N ARG A 92 20.93 -22.83 -4.29
CA ARG A 92 20.53 -24.04 -3.53
C ARG A 92 20.61 -25.30 -4.38
N GLN A 93 20.18 -25.22 -5.63
CA GLN A 93 20.05 -26.29 -6.59
C GLN A 93 20.54 -25.86 -7.98
N ASN A 94 20.90 -26.86 -8.78
CA ASN A 94 21.29 -26.68 -10.17
C ASN A 94 20.22 -27.34 -11.05
N TYR A 95 19.61 -26.54 -11.93
CA TYR A 95 18.66 -27.03 -12.92
C TYR A 95 19.36 -27.12 -14.28
N ILE A 96 19.20 -28.26 -14.96
CA ILE A 96 19.85 -28.53 -16.23
C ILE A 96 18.78 -28.56 -17.31
N TYR A 97 18.94 -27.74 -18.35
CA TYR A 97 18.06 -27.65 -19.49
C TYR A 97 18.85 -27.92 -20.77
N HIS A 98 18.34 -28.82 -21.60
CA HIS A 98 18.92 -29.11 -22.91
C HIS A 98 18.20 -28.28 -23.97
N VAL A 99 18.95 -27.45 -24.68
CA VAL A 99 18.40 -26.43 -25.59
C VAL A 99 19.16 -26.43 -26.91
N HIS A 100 18.57 -25.78 -27.91
CA HIS A 100 19.08 -25.63 -29.27
C HIS A 100 19.59 -24.21 -29.45
N GLN A 101 20.85 -24.05 -29.82
CA GLN A 101 21.47 -22.74 -30.04
C GLN A 101 20.66 -21.94 -31.06
N SER A 102 20.28 -22.58 -32.17
CA SER A 102 19.53 -21.95 -33.26
C SER A 102 18.20 -21.37 -32.79
N SER A 103 17.49 -22.07 -31.90
CA SER A 103 16.21 -21.61 -31.34
C SER A 103 16.38 -20.43 -30.36
N LEU A 104 17.52 -20.30 -29.70
CA LEU A 104 17.79 -19.22 -28.75
C LEU A 104 18.28 -17.93 -29.42
N VAL A 105 18.96 -18.01 -30.57
CA VAL A 105 19.60 -16.83 -31.20
C VAL A 105 18.95 -16.34 -32.49
N TYR A 106 18.15 -17.18 -33.15
CA TYR A 106 17.41 -16.80 -34.35
C TYR A 106 15.94 -16.55 -34.05
N GLY A 107 15.29 -15.79 -34.94
CA GLY A 107 13.86 -15.45 -34.84
C GLY A 107 13.56 -14.19 -34.01
N GLN A 108 12.26 -13.92 -33.86
CA GLN A 108 11.75 -12.71 -33.18
C GLN A 108 11.88 -12.78 -31.65
N ARG A 109 11.98 -14.00 -31.09
CA ARG A 109 12.10 -14.26 -29.65
C ARG A 109 13.52 -14.59 -29.21
N LYS A 110 14.51 -14.22 -30.03
CA LYS A 110 15.92 -14.45 -29.72
C LYS A 110 16.34 -13.77 -28.43
N SER A 111 17.28 -14.41 -27.74
CA SER A 111 17.94 -13.90 -26.56
C SER A 111 19.24 -13.19 -26.96
N GLY A 112 19.34 -11.90 -26.66
CA GLY A 112 20.58 -11.14 -26.85
C GLY A 112 21.72 -11.63 -25.93
N PHE A 113 21.38 -12.15 -24.75
CA PHE A 113 22.34 -12.77 -23.84
C PHE A 113 23.03 -13.98 -24.49
N PHE A 114 22.25 -14.92 -25.03
CA PHE A 114 22.83 -16.11 -25.66
C PHE A 114 23.57 -15.77 -26.95
N LEU A 115 23.08 -14.82 -27.75
CA LEU A 115 23.78 -14.34 -28.94
C LEU A 115 25.19 -13.85 -28.58
N LYS A 116 25.30 -12.94 -27.61
CA LYS A 116 26.59 -12.42 -27.15
C LYS A 116 27.48 -13.53 -26.56
N LYS A 117 26.90 -14.43 -25.77
CA LYS A 117 27.65 -15.55 -25.17
C LYS A 117 28.21 -16.50 -26.23
N PHE A 118 27.44 -16.80 -27.27
CA PHE A 118 27.91 -17.67 -28.34
C PHE A 118 28.98 -16.96 -29.17
N ASP A 119 28.80 -15.68 -29.50
CA ASP A 119 29.83 -14.87 -30.19
C ASP A 119 31.16 -14.85 -29.42
N GLU A 120 31.12 -14.63 -28.10
CA GLU A 120 32.29 -14.69 -27.20
C GLU A 120 32.99 -16.06 -27.27
N ILE A 121 32.20 -17.14 -27.27
CA ILE A 121 32.72 -18.51 -27.31
C ILE A 121 33.31 -18.84 -28.68
N TYR A 122 32.74 -18.36 -29.79
CA TYR A 122 33.27 -18.59 -31.14
C TYR A 122 34.49 -17.74 -31.44
N ALA A 123 34.59 -16.52 -30.90
CA ALA A 123 35.75 -15.64 -31.04
C ALA A 123 36.99 -16.14 -30.30
N ASP A 124 36.83 -16.93 -29.23
CA ASP A 124 37.94 -17.56 -28.51
C ASP A 124 38.47 -18.80 -29.27
N SER A 125 39.44 -18.56 -30.16
CA SER A 125 40.10 -19.59 -30.99
C SER A 125 40.97 -20.57 -30.19
N ASN A 126 41.28 -20.29 -28.91
CA ASN A 126 42.19 -21.09 -28.10
C ASN A 126 41.50 -22.15 -27.22
N ARG A 127 40.16 -22.22 -27.20
CA ARG A 127 39.41 -23.25 -26.46
C ARG A 127 39.23 -24.50 -27.31
N VAL A 128 40.17 -25.43 -27.19
CA VAL A 128 40.13 -26.76 -27.85
C VAL A 128 39.00 -27.65 -27.29
N ASP A 129 38.54 -27.38 -26.07
CA ASP A 129 37.45 -28.12 -25.39
C ASP A 129 36.23 -27.22 -25.12
N LYS A 130 35.50 -26.81 -26.15
CA LYS A 130 34.25 -26.06 -26.00
C LYS A 130 33.15 -26.99 -25.48
N LYS A 131 33.05 -27.16 -24.16
CA LYS A 131 31.85 -27.77 -23.56
C LYS A 131 30.64 -26.90 -23.93
N PRO A 132 29.56 -27.46 -24.50
CA PRO A 132 28.39 -26.72 -24.93
C PRO A 132 27.50 -26.39 -23.72
N ILE A 133 28.08 -25.73 -22.71
CA ILE A 133 27.46 -25.51 -21.41
C ILE A 133 27.53 -24.01 -21.11
N THR A 134 26.39 -23.41 -20.79
CA THR A 134 26.31 -22.07 -20.22
C THR A 134 25.73 -22.16 -18.82
N GLU A 135 26.46 -21.64 -17.84
CA GLU A 135 25.99 -21.55 -16.46
C GLU A 135 25.49 -20.13 -16.18
N VAL A 136 24.32 -20.01 -15.58
CA VAL A 136 23.71 -18.72 -15.21
C VAL A 136 23.27 -18.77 -13.77
N LEU A 137 23.61 -17.74 -13.01
CA LEU A 137 23.13 -17.56 -11.63
C LEU A 137 21.83 -16.76 -11.66
N ILE A 138 20.78 -17.31 -11.04
CA ILE A 138 19.43 -16.74 -11.02
C ILE A 138 18.92 -16.79 -9.58
N ASP A 139 18.10 -15.83 -9.17
CA ASP A 139 17.53 -15.86 -7.83
C ASP A 139 16.54 -17.04 -7.68
N ALA A 140 16.53 -17.66 -6.50
CA ALA A 140 15.66 -18.80 -6.20
C ALA A 140 14.16 -18.51 -6.37
N SER A 141 13.73 -17.25 -6.21
CA SER A 141 12.33 -16.85 -6.46
C SER A 141 11.96 -16.85 -7.94
N VAL A 142 12.95 -16.79 -8.84
CA VAL A 142 12.76 -16.59 -10.28
C VAL A 142 13.09 -17.86 -11.07
N ALA A 143 14.01 -18.69 -10.59
CA ALA A 143 14.44 -19.93 -11.23
C ALA A 143 13.28 -20.87 -11.66
N PRO A 144 12.18 -21.04 -10.89
CA PRO A 144 11.05 -21.87 -11.30
C PRO A 144 10.34 -21.43 -12.59
N PHE A 145 10.54 -20.18 -13.03
CA PHE A 145 9.90 -19.62 -14.21
C PHE A 145 10.75 -19.75 -15.49
N ILE A 146 11.95 -20.33 -15.41
CA ILE A 146 12.80 -20.61 -16.57
C ILE A 146 12.11 -21.50 -17.62
N PRO A 147 11.43 -22.61 -17.25
CA PRO A 147 10.64 -23.39 -18.18
C PRO A 147 9.65 -22.55 -19.00
N MET A 148 8.94 -21.62 -18.34
CA MET A 148 7.95 -20.77 -19.00
C MET A 148 8.61 -19.75 -19.95
N MET A 149 9.77 -19.22 -19.60
CA MET A 149 10.58 -18.41 -20.53
C MET A 149 11.01 -19.22 -21.76
N LEU A 150 11.46 -20.46 -21.57
CA LEU A 150 11.85 -21.34 -22.68
C LEU A 150 10.65 -21.71 -23.56
N ASP A 151 9.48 -21.96 -22.97
CA ASP A 151 8.24 -22.22 -23.71
C ASP A 151 7.85 -21.07 -24.62
N TYR A 152 7.99 -19.85 -24.10
CA TYR A 152 7.78 -18.66 -24.92
C TYR A 152 8.75 -18.65 -26.10
N VAL A 153 10.05 -18.86 -25.88
CA VAL A 153 11.06 -18.84 -26.96
C VAL A 153 10.73 -19.87 -28.05
N TYR A 154 10.43 -21.11 -27.68
CA TYR A 154 10.20 -22.21 -28.62
C TYR A 154 8.81 -22.20 -29.25
N GLU A 155 7.78 -21.97 -28.45
CA GLU A 155 6.39 -22.26 -28.84
C GLU A 155 5.49 -21.04 -28.88
N ASP A 156 5.96 -19.86 -28.44
CA ASP A 156 5.13 -18.66 -28.25
C ASP A 156 3.99 -18.85 -27.24
N LYS A 157 4.14 -19.83 -26.33
CA LYS A 157 3.15 -20.14 -25.31
C LYS A 157 3.48 -19.41 -24.02
N LEU A 158 2.56 -18.58 -23.55
CA LEU A 158 2.74 -17.81 -22.34
C LEU A 158 1.40 -17.53 -21.67
N ASP A 159 1.22 -18.10 -20.48
CA ASP A 159 0.07 -17.82 -19.63
C ASP A 159 0.49 -16.82 -18.55
N LEU A 160 0.12 -15.55 -18.72
CA LEU A 160 0.51 -14.49 -17.78
C LEU A 160 -0.47 -14.37 -16.61
N THR A 161 0.09 -14.27 -15.41
CA THR A 161 -0.61 -14.09 -14.15
C THR A 161 0.16 -13.12 -13.25
N ILE A 162 -0.47 -12.65 -12.18
CA ILE A 162 0.17 -11.74 -11.21
C ILE A 162 1.43 -12.39 -10.60
N SER A 163 1.40 -13.70 -10.33
CA SER A 163 2.48 -14.42 -9.66
C SER A 163 3.70 -14.68 -10.55
N ASN A 164 3.51 -14.79 -11.87
CA ASN A 164 4.61 -15.07 -12.79
C ASN A 164 5.14 -13.84 -13.53
N ALA A 165 4.32 -12.79 -13.72
CA ALA A 165 4.66 -11.68 -14.57
C ALA A 165 5.89 -10.91 -14.06
N ALA A 166 6.01 -10.66 -12.75
CA ALA A 166 7.19 -10.00 -12.18
C ALA A 166 8.48 -10.82 -12.42
N ALA A 167 8.42 -12.13 -12.20
CA ALA A 167 9.56 -13.03 -12.41
C ALA A 167 9.96 -13.10 -13.89
N LEU A 168 8.99 -13.25 -14.79
CA LEU A 168 9.24 -13.26 -16.24
C LEU A 168 9.78 -11.93 -16.77
N ARG A 169 9.33 -10.80 -16.22
CA ARG A 169 9.90 -9.48 -16.53
C ARG A 169 11.38 -9.42 -16.16
N LYS A 170 11.76 -9.94 -14.99
CA LYS A 170 13.17 -10.00 -14.58
C LYS A 170 13.99 -10.96 -15.44
N LEU A 171 13.46 -12.15 -15.76
CA LEU A 171 14.11 -13.12 -16.64
C LEU A 171 14.33 -12.56 -18.04
N SER A 172 13.31 -11.95 -18.63
CA SER A 172 13.41 -11.35 -19.96
C SER A 172 14.46 -10.24 -20.01
N ASN A 173 14.61 -9.45 -18.94
CA ASN A 173 15.69 -8.47 -18.83
C ASN A 173 17.07 -9.15 -18.68
N GLN A 174 17.18 -10.19 -17.86
CA GLN A 174 18.45 -10.91 -17.62
C GLN A 174 18.95 -11.67 -18.86
N PHE A 175 18.04 -12.29 -19.62
CA PHE A 175 18.35 -13.01 -20.85
C PHE A 175 18.25 -12.12 -22.11
N ASP A 176 17.95 -10.84 -21.96
CA ASP A 176 17.78 -9.87 -23.06
C ASP A 176 16.82 -10.38 -24.15
N ILE A 177 15.63 -10.83 -23.73
CA ILE A 177 14.53 -11.24 -24.61
C ILE A 177 13.53 -10.08 -24.70
N ARG A 178 13.82 -9.13 -25.59
CA ARG A 178 13.09 -7.85 -25.69
C ARG A 178 11.59 -7.99 -25.94
N THR A 179 11.18 -8.96 -26.77
CA THR A 179 9.76 -9.19 -27.06
C THR A 179 9.00 -9.69 -25.84
N LEU A 180 9.59 -10.61 -25.06
CA LEU A 180 9.01 -11.09 -23.81
C LEU A 180 8.91 -9.95 -22.79
N TYR A 181 9.95 -9.13 -22.67
CA TYR A 181 9.95 -7.98 -21.75
C TYR A 181 8.82 -6.99 -22.08
N ALA A 182 8.65 -6.66 -23.36
CA ALA A 182 7.61 -5.75 -23.82
C ALA A 182 6.21 -6.32 -23.57
N LEU A 183 6.00 -7.60 -23.89
CA LEU A 183 4.72 -8.29 -23.69
C LEU A 183 4.34 -8.33 -22.21
N VAL A 184 5.25 -8.80 -21.35
CA VAL A 184 5.01 -8.89 -19.89
C VAL A 184 4.83 -7.50 -19.28
N SER A 185 5.61 -6.51 -19.70
CA SER A 185 5.46 -5.14 -19.20
C SER A 185 4.13 -4.52 -19.61
N SER A 186 3.66 -4.76 -20.84
CA SER A 186 2.34 -4.32 -21.30
C SER A 186 1.22 -4.98 -20.52
N PHE A 187 1.33 -6.29 -20.25
CA PHE A 187 0.36 -7.02 -19.43
C PHE A 187 0.27 -6.42 -18.02
N ILE A 188 1.41 -6.24 -17.34
CA ILE A 188 1.46 -5.63 -16.01
C ILE A 188 0.82 -4.24 -16.01
N GLN A 189 1.13 -3.41 -17.01
CA GLN A 189 0.58 -2.06 -17.11
C GLN A 189 -0.95 -2.04 -17.25
N GLN A 190 -1.51 -2.99 -17.99
CA GLN A 190 -2.96 -3.11 -18.19
C GLN A 190 -3.65 -3.72 -16.96
N ASP A 191 -2.98 -4.63 -16.26
CA ASP A 191 -3.55 -5.35 -15.13
C ASP A 191 -3.43 -4.60 -13.80
N ILE A 192 -2.51 -3.63 -13.65
CA ILE A 192 -2.39 -2.83 -12.42
C ILE A 192 -3.68 -2.03 -12.18
N THR A 193 -4.49 -2.54 -11.26
CA THR A 193 -5.74 -1.96 -10.79
C THR A 193 -5.76 -1.95 -9.26
N PHE A 194 -6.82 -1.42 -8.65
CA PHE A 194 -6.94 -1.36 -7.19
C PHE A 194 -7.01 -2.75 -6.52
N ASN A 195 -7.36 -3.80 -7.27
CA ASN A 195 -7.40 -5.18 -6.76
C ASN A 195 -6.06 -5.92 -6.88
N THR A 196 -5.23 -5.54 -7.85
CA THR A 196 -4.01 -6.31 -8.21
C THR A 196 -2.73 -5.61 -7.76
N VAL A 197 -2.76 -4.28 -7.52
CA VAL A 197 -1.58 -3.48 -7.17
C VAL A 197 -0.84 -4.02 -5.95
N ALA A 198 -1.56 -4.46 -4.91
CA ALA A 198 -0.94 -5.00 -3.70
C ALA A 198 -0.17 -6.30 -3.99
N GLY A 199 -0.77 -7.20 -4.78
CA GLY A 199 -0.11 -8.41 -5.25
C GLY A 199 1.13 -8.11 -6.09
N TYR A 200 1.09 -7.11 -6.97
CA TYR A 200 2.28 -6.72 -7.73
C TYR A 200 3.39 -6.10 -6.88
N ILE A 201 3.07 -5.38 -5.80
CA ILE A 201 4.09 -4.88 -4.85
C ILE A 201 4.78 -6.07 -4.17
N GLU A 202 3.99 -7.03 -3.67
CA GLU A 202 4.49 -8.25 -3.04
C GLU A 202 5.42 -9.03 -4.00
N GLN A 203 4.95 -9.30 -5.23
CA GLN A 203 5.74 -10.04 -6.21
C GLN A 203 6.99 -9.28 -6.65
N ALA A 204 6.93 -7.96 -6.80
CA ALA A 204 8.10 -7.15 -7.11
C ALA A 204 9.16 -7.20 -6.00
N ASP A 205 8.73 -7.28 -4.73
CA ASP A 205 9.62 -7.40 -3.58
C ASP A 205 10.28 -8.78 -3.53
N VAL A 206 9.50 -9.86 -3.70
CA VAL A 206 9.99 -11.26 -3.75
C VAL A 206 11.00 -11.47 -4.88
N VAL A 207 10.77 -10.84 -6.03
CA VAL A 207 11.64 -10.91 -7.21
C VAL A 207 12.76 -9.87 -7.15
N ASN A 208 12.75 -8.95 -6.18
CA ASN A 208 13.70 -7.84 -6.04
C ASN A 208 13.80 -6.97 -7.32
N ASP A 209 12.64 -6.70 -7.94
CA ASP A 209 12.51 -5.81 -9.09
C ASP A 209 12.17 -4.39 -8.62
N LYS A 210 13.24 -3.60 -8.41
CA LYS A 210 13.14 -2.23 -7.88
C LYS A 210 12.35 -1.30 -8.78
N GLU A 211 12.42 -1.47 -10.09
CA GLU A 211 11.72 -0.59 -11.03
C GLU A 211 10.23 -0.88 -11.04
N LEU A 212 9.84 -2.16 -11.04
CA LEU A 212 8.43 -2.53 -10.91
C LEU A 212 7.89 -2.10 -9.54
N SER A 213 8.64 -2.33 -8.46
CA SER A 213 8.23 -1.93 -7.11
C SER A 213 7.94 -0.43 -7.01
N LYS A 214 8.82 0.42 -7.56
CA LYS A 214 8.59 1.88 -7.60
C LYS A 214 7.30 2.25 -8.32
N VAL A 215 7.06 1.66 -9.49
CA VAL A 215 5.83 1.91 -10.27
C VAL A 215 4.60 1.49 -9.48
N CYS A 216 4.61 0.29 -8.90
CA CYS A 216 3.47 -0.23 -8.14
C CYS A 216 3.20 0.60 -6.87
N VAL A 217 4.24 1.06 -6.17
CA VAL A 217 4.11 1.97 -5.01
C VAL A 217 3.49 3.31 -5.44
N MET A 218 3.94 3.89 -6.55
CA MET A 218 3.33 5.12 -7.08
C MET A 218 1.84 4.95 -7.41
N MET A 219 1.47 3.83 -8.02
CA MET A 219 0.07 3.51 -8.30
C MET A 219 -0.73 3.26 -7.01
N ALA A 220 -0.13 2.58 -6.03
CA ALA A 220 -0.76 2.34 -4.74
C ALA A 220 -1.03 3.64 -3.98
N LEU A 221 -0.14 4.65 -4.04
CA LEU A 221 -0.39 5.97 -3.45
C LEU A 221 -1.67 6.61 -4.00
N GLN A 222 -1.94 6.46 -5.29
CA GLN A 222 -3.12 7.02 -5.95
C GLN A 222 -4.38 6.21 -5.68
N LEU A 223 -4.26 4.88 -5.61
CA LEU A 223 -5.37 3.95 -5.45
C LEU A 223 -5.63 3.55 -3.99
N PHE A 224 -4.86 4.06 -3.03
CA PHE A 224 -4.84 3.60 -1.64
C PHE A 224 -6.23 3.49 -0.99
N ASN A 225 -7.10 4.49 -1.22
CA ASN A 225 -8.47 4.49 -0.69
C ASN A 225 -9.38 3.41 -1.28
N LYS A 226 -9.08 2.94 -2.50
CA LYS A 226 -9.90 2.02 -3.30
C LYS A 226 -9.44 0.57 -3.21
N ILE A 227 -8.20 0.32 -2.77
CA ILE A 227 -7.68 -1.05 -2.59
C ILE A 227 -8.62 -1.77 -1.61
N PRO A 228 -9.05 -3.02 -1.84
CA PRO A 228 -9.93 -3.71 -0.90
C PRO A 228 -9.15 -4.14 0.37
N ASP A 229 -9.85 -4.31 1.48
CA ASP A 229 -9.25 -4.54 2.81
C ASP A 229 -8.51 -5.90 2.90
N ASN A 230 -8.87 -6.87 2.07
CA ASN A 230 -8.19 -8.17 1.98
C ASN A 230 -6.88 -8.12 1.17
N GLU A 231 -6.74 -7.15 0.27
CA GLU A 231 -5.54 -7.01 -0.56
C GLU A 231 -4.50 -6.10 0.12
N ILE A 232 -4.93 -5.13 0.93
CA ILE A 232 -4.01 -4.21 1.60
C ILE A 232 -3.01 -4.95 2.50
N SER A 233 -3.41 -6.07 3.13
CA SER A 233 -2.55 -6.87 4.00
C SER A 233 -1.39 -7.55 3.26
N LYS A 234 -1.49 -7.75 1.94
CA LYS A 234 -0.43 -8.33 1.11
C LYS A 234 0.74 -7.36 0.88
N ILE A 235 0.54 -6.07 1.11
CA ILE A 235 1.62 -5.08 0.95
C ILE A 235 2.72 -5.37 2.00
N PRO A 236 3.99 -5.48 1.60
CA PRO A 236 5.10 -5.65 2.54
C PRO A 236 5.20 -4.49 3.55
N ILE A 237 5.69 -4.79 4.76
CA ILE A 237 5.71 -3.84 5.90
C ILE A 237 6.50 -2.58 5.57
N ASP A 238 7.72 -2.74 5.02
CA ASP A 238 8.59 -1.65 4.64
C ASP A 238 7.95 -0.75 3.56
N LYS A 239 7.24 -1.36 2.60
CA LYS A 239 6.51 -0.64 1.55
C LYS A 239 5.30 0.09 2.13
N MET A 240 4.59 -0.51 3.08
CA MET A 240 3.47 0.14 3.76
C MET A 240 3.93 1.36 4.57
N GLN A 241 5.03 1.26 5.32
CA GLN A 241 5.60 2.39 6.04
C GLN A 241 5.96 3.55 5.10
N ASN A 242 6.57 3.23 3.95
CA ASN A 242 6.89 4.22 2.92
C ASN A 242 5.62 4.85 2.31
N LEU A 243 4.58 4.07 2.05
CA LEU A 243 3.31 4.57 1.52
C LEU A 243 2.65 5.57 2.48
N VAL A 244 2.62 5.24 3.76
CA VAL A 244 1.95 6.04 4.78
C VAL A 244 2.75 7.30 5.15
N ALA A 245 4.08 7.27 5.01
CA ALA A 245 4.94 8.43 5.21
C ALA A 245 4.95 9.41 4.02
N ASP A 246 4.50 8.99 2.83
CA ASP A 246 4.52 9.84 1.65
C ASP A 246 3.42 10.91 1.68
N GLN A 247 3.79 12.16 1.41
CA GLN A 247 2.89 13.31 1.35
C GLN A 247 1.88 13.22 0.19
N LYS A 248 2.18 12.43 -0.84
CA LYS A 248 1.34 12.24 -2.03
C LYS A 248 0.25 11.18 -1.83
N LEU A 249 0.15 10.61 -0.64
CA LEU A 249 -0.84 9.61 -0.32
C LEU A 249 -2.26 10.14 -0.58
N ASN A 250 -2.98 9.52 -1.51
CA ASN A 250 -4.34 9.92 -1.84
C ASN A 250 -5.32 9.38 -0.79
N VAL A 251 -5.39 10.04 0.35
CA VAL A 251 -6.36 9.75 1.41
C VAL A 251 -7.20 10.99 1.72
N SER A 252 -8.53 10.82 1.68
CA SER A 252 -9.45 11.95 1.85
C SER A 252 -9.40 12.59 3.24
N THR A 253 -9.23 11.79 4.30
CA THR A 253 -9.13 12.27 5.68
C THR A 253 -8.25 11.35 6.54
N PRO A 254 -7.60 11.86 7.60
CA PRO A 254 -6.81 11.02 8.51
C PRO A 254 -7.63 9.92 9.20
N GLU A 255 -8.94 10.15 9.41
CA GLU A 255 -9.82 9.10 9.91
C GLU A 255 -9.95 7.94 8.92
N ARG A 256 -10.02 8.22 7.61
CA ARG A 256 -10.01 7.15 6.61
C ARG A 256 -8.68 6.41 6.65
N LEU A 257 -7.55 7.10 6.80
CA LEU A 257 -6.24 6.46 6.97
C LEU A 257 -6.24 5.48 8.15
N SER A 258 -6.82 5.87 9.29
CA SER A 258 -6.89 4.99 10.47
C SER A 258 -7.66 3.69 10.20
N GLN A 259 -8.72 3.73 9.40
CA GLN A 259 -9.46 2.53 9.02
C GLN A 259 -8.62 1.61 8.13
N ARG A 260 -7.86 2.19 7.21
CA ARG A 260 -7.00 1.45 6.27
C ARG A 260 -5.84 0.78 6.99
N ILE A 261 -5.21 1.50 7.92
CA ILE A 261 -4.16 0.94 8.77
C ILE A 261 -4.74 -0.14 9.69
N ALA A 262 -5.94 0.05 10.25
CA ALA A 262 -6.60 -0.99 11.05
C ALA A 262 -6.86 -2.25 10.22
N ALA A 263 -7.38 -2.11 8.99
CA ALA A 263 -7.60 -3.24 8.08
C ALA A 263 -6.28 -3.98 7.76
N TYR A 264 -5.22 -3.23 7.50
CA TYR A 264 -3.88 -3.78 7.29
C TYR A 264 -3.39 -4.58 8.50
N ILE A 265 -3.50 -4.01 9.71
CA ILE A 265 -3.03 -4.65 10.93
C ILE A 265 -3.88 -5.89 11.26
N LYS A 266 -5.21 -5.82 11.10
CA LYS A 266 -6.10 -6.97 11.32
C LYS A 266 -5.83 -8.12 10.36
N GLY A 267 -5.39 -7.84 9.14
CA GLY A 267 -5.07 -8.83 8.13
C GLY A 267 -3.68 -9.46 8.27
N ARG A 268 -2.87 -9.02 9.23
CA ARG A 268 -1.48 -9.49 9.43
C ARG A 268 -1.26 -9.95 10.87
N ASN A 269 -0.40 -10.96 11.01
CA ASN A 269 -0.04 -11.54 12.32
C ASN A 269 1.42 -11.27 12.71
N ASP A 270 2.21 -10.68 11.81
CA ASP A 270 3.66 -10.51 11.89
C ASP A 270 4.07 -9.07 12.21
N ILE A 271 3.18 -8.30 12.84
CA ILE A 271 3.44 -6.89 13.18
C ILE A 271 4.19 -6.82 14.49
N ASP A 272 5.36 -6.17 14.46
CA ASP A 272 6.18 -5.90 15.62
C ASP A 272 5.82 -4.55 16.28
N HIS A 273 6.38 -4.34 17.47
CA HIS A 273 6.18 -3.11 18.25
C HIS A 273 6.61 -1.87 17.46
N GLU A 274 7.74 -1.92 16.78
CA GLU A 274 8.29 -0.78 16.03
C GLU A 274 7.40 -0.39 14.85
N THR A 275 6.91 -1.36 14.09
CA THR A 275 5.97 -1.12 12.98
C THR A 275 4.66 -0.56 13.50
N PHE A 276 4.11 -1.15 14.56
CA PHE A 276 2.86 -0.66 15.15
C PHE A 276 3.00 0.79 15.66
N TYR A 277 4.09 1.09 16.37
CA TYR A 277 4.41 2.43 16.82
C TYR A 277 4.53 3.41 15.65
N PHE A 278 5.27 3.05 14.59
CA PHE A 278 5.43 3.90 13.41
C PHE A 278 4.09 4.21 12.74
N LEU A 279 3.27 3.18 12.47
CA LEU A 279 1.99 3.34 11.77
C LEU A 279 0.96 4.14 12.57
N THR A 280 1.09 4.16 13.90
CA THR A 280 0.16 4.86 14.81
C THR A 280 0.71 6.18 15.35
N HIS A 281 1.93 6.57 14.96
CA HIS A 281 2.60 7.77 15.45
C HIS A 281 1.80 9.05 15.16
N ALA A 282 1.91 10.06 16.03
CA ALA A 282 1.12 11.30 15.94
C ALA A 282 1.27 12.04 14.61
N ASN A 283 2.49 12.03 14.05
CA ASN A 283 2.79 12.68 12.76
C ASN A 283 2.18 11.95 11.56
N ILE A 284 1.95 10.65 11.71
CA ILE A 284 1.41 9.79 10.65
C ILE A 284 -0.11 9.72 10.77
N LEU A 285 -0.61 9.48 11.98
CA LEU A 285 -2.01 9.29 12.28
C LEU A 285 -2.48 10.21 13.43
N PRO A 286 -2.71 11.50 13.13
CA PRO A 286 -3.08 12.50 14.13
C PRO A 286 -4.53 12.37 14.62
N SER A 287 -5.42 11.72 13.86
CA SER A 287 -6.79 11.46 14.29
C SER A 287 -7.25 10.06 13.90
N PHE A 288 -8.10 9.49 14.75
CA PHE A 288 -8.66 8.15 14.57
C PHE A 288 -10.15 8.23 14.21
N HIS A 289 -10.59 7.26 13.42
CA HIS A 289 -12.00 7.06 13.16
C HIS A 289 -12.70 6.49 14.41
N PRO A 290 -13.86 7.02 14.83
CA PRO A 290 -14.53 6.59 16.07
C PRO A 290 -14.85 5.09 16.13
N LYS A 291 -15.12 4.46 14.98
CA LYS A 291 -15.41 3.01 14.89
C LYS A 291 -14.21 2.11 15.19
N GLU A 292 -12.99 2.56 14.90
CA GLU A 292 -11.76 1.76 15.03
C GLU A 292 -10.96 2.12 16.28
N ALA A 293 -11.19 3.31 16.85
CA ALA A 293 -10.45 3.80 18.00
C ALA A 293 -10.53 2.86 19.21
N MET A 294 -11.65 2.17 19.41
CA MET A 294 -11.79 1.19 20.50
C MET A 294 -10.94 -0.05 20.26
N TRP A 295 -10.93 -0.55 19.03
CA TRP A 295 -10.11 -1.67 18.61
C TRP A 295 -8.61 -1.36 18.78
N TYR A 296 -8.16 -0.15 18.39
CA TYR A 296 -6.77 0.26 18.60
C TYR A 296 -6.35 0.25 20.07
N LEU A 297 -7.21 0.74 20.98
CA LEU A 297 -6.94 0.72 22.43
C LEU A 297 -6.86 -0.70 22.97
N SER A 298 -7.82 -1.56 22.61
CA SER A 298 -7.86 -2.98 22.97
C SER A 298 -6.61 -3.71 22.47
N TYR A 299 -6.28 -3.54 21.18
CA TYR A 299 -5.16 -4.18 20.53
C TYR A 299 -3.80 -3.74 21.09
N ALA A 300 -3.60 -2.43 21.27
CA ALA A 300 -2.37 -1.88 21.85
C ALA A 300 -2.22 -2.29 23.32
N SER A 301 -3.29 -2.25 24.13
CA SER A 301 -3.23 -2.67 25.53
C SER A 301 -2.85 -4.14 25.69
N LYS A 302 -3.26 -4.99 24.74
CA LYS A 302 -2.97 -6.43 24.78
C LYS A 302 -1.57 -6.78 24.28
N ASN A 303 -1.12 -6.14 23.20
CA ASN A 303 0.12 -6.54 22.51
C ASN A 303 1.29 -5.58 22.77
N PHE A 304 1.02 -4.28 22.90
CA PHE A 304 2.03 -3.20 22.93
C PHE A 304 1.68 -2.11 23.95
N PRO A 305 1.62 -2.42 25.26
CA PRO A 305 1.15 -1.49 26.28
C PRO A 305 2.03 -0.23 26.41
N SER A 306 3.32 -0.32 26.10
CA SER A 306 4.26 0.83 26.05
C SER A 306 3.83 1.88 25.03
N THR A 307 3.40 1.46 23.84
CA THR A 307 2.99 2.36 22.75
C THR A 307 1.77 3.23 23.10
N LEU A 308 0.97 2.84 24.10
CA LEU A 308 -0.21 3.63 24.50
C LEU A 308 0.16 4.97 25.12
N THR A 309 1.23 4.99 25.93
CA THR A 309 1.65 6.12 26.76
C THR A 309 2.88 6.82 26.22
N GLU A 310 3.57 6.24 25.21
CA GLU A 310 4.68 6.88 24.53
C GLU A 310 4.24 8.15 23.78
N GLY A 311 4.91 9.25 24.08
CA GLY A 311 4.69 10.58 23.50
C GLY A 311 5.36 11.68 24.34
N GLU A 312 5.82 12.75 23.71
CA GLU A 312 6.39 13.91 24.42
C GLU A 312 5.31 14.65 25.23
N ASP A 313 4.08 14.65 24.71
CA ASP A 313 2.94 15.36 25.27
C ASP A 313 1.74 14.41 25.40
N ARG A 314 0.84 14.69 26.36
CA ARG A 314 -0.39 13.90 26.52
C ARG A 314 -1.18 13.82 25.21
N GLU A 315 -1.21 14.89 24.43
CA GLU A 315 -1.95 14.95 23.15
C GLU A 315 -1.33 14.09 22.04
N SER A 316 -0.03 13.82 22.13
CA SER A 316 0.70 12.96 21.18
C SER A 316 0.76 11.50 21.61
N THR A 317 0.15 11.13 22.73
CA THR A 317 -0.04 9.71 23.09
C THR A 317 -1.12 9.04 22.24
N LEU A 318 -0.92 7.77 21.89
CA LEU A 318 -1.92 6.97 21.18
C LEU A 318 -3.21 6.84 22.01
N GLN A 319 -3.07 6.63 23.33
CA GLN A 319 -4.20 6.53 24.25
C GLN A 319 -5.11 7.76 24.14
N TYR A 320 -4.56 8.97 24.29
CA TYR A 320 -5.35 10.19 24.26
C TYR A 320 -6.05 10.39 22.91
N ARG A 321 -5.35 10.21 21.78
CA ARG A 321 -5.94 10.36 20.44
C ARG A 321 -7.11 9.40 20.23
N CYS A 322 -6.98 8.15 20.66
CA CYS A 322 -8.06 7.17 20.57
C CYS A 322 -9.23 7.51 21.50
N VAL A 323 -8.98 7.91 22.75
CA VAL A 323 -10.02 8.34 23.71
C VAL A 323 -10.82 9.52 23.15
N VAL A 324 -10.14 10.54 22.62
CA VAL A 324 -10.80 11.69 21.98
C VAL A 324 -11.65 11.26 20.79
N ALA A 325 -11.19 10.29 19.99
CA ALA A 325 -11.96 9.76 18.87
C ALA A 325 -13.20 8.96 19.30
N VAL A 326 -13.08 8.07 20.30
CA VAL A 326 -14.20 7.30 20.85
C VAL A 326 -15.30 8.23 21.36
N THR A 327 -14.92 9.32 22.03
CA THR A 327 -15.87 10.25 22.64
C THR A 327 -16.62 11.12 21.62
N LYS A 328 -16.16 11.22 20.36
CA LYS A 328 -16.92 11.88 19.28
C LYS A 328 -18.28 11.23 19.05
N ASN A 329 -18.35 9.90 19.10
CA ASN A 329 -19.58 9.12 18.97
C ASN A 329 -19.82 8.24 20.20
N TRP A 330 -19.71 8.82 21.39
CA TRP A 330 -19.77 8.06 22.65
C TRP A 330 -21.08 7.27 22.80
N GLN A 331 -22.21 7.77 22.29
CA GLN A 331 -23.51 7.09 22.36
C GLN A 331 -23.48 5.75 21.60
N GLU A 332 -22.93 5.73 20.39
CA GLU A 332 -22.84 4.51 19.58
C GLU A 332 -21.71 3.59 20.05
N ASN A 333 -20.64 4.17 20.59
CA ASN A 333 -19.43 3.42 20.95
C ASN A 333 -19.46 2.85 22.36
N LEU A 334 -20.14 3.49 23.31
CA LEU A 334 -20.07 3.14 24.74
C LEU A 334 -21.38 2.63 25.33
N LEU A 335 -22.54 3.03 24.80
CA LEU A 335 -23.83 2.70 25.42
C LEU A 335 -24.04 1.17 25.52
N GLY A 336 -23.84 0.44 24.41
CA GLY A 336 -23.91 -1.02 24.38
C GLY A 336 -22.89 -1.71 25.31
N PRO A 337 -21.58 -1.38 25.20
CA PRO A 337 -20.55 -1.92 26.09
C PRO A 337 -20.78 -1.66 27.58
N VAL A 338 -21.18 -0.44 27.95
CA VAL A 338 -21.41 -0.05 29.35
C VAL A 338 -22.66 -0.72 29.91
N GLU A 339 -23.76 -0.77 29.16
CA GLU A 339 -24.95 -1.51 29.59
C GLU A 339 -24.64 -3.00 29.82
N SER A 340 -23.80 -3.58 28.95
CA SER A 340 -23.37 -4.97 29.08
C SER A 340 -22.49 -5.18 30.32
N ALA A 341 -21.65 -4.21 30.67
CA ALA A 341 -20.87 -4.22 31.91
C ALA A 341 -21.78 -4.16 33.14
N VAL A 342 -22.71 -3.20 33.17
CA VAL A 342 -23.63 -3.00 34.29
C VAL A 342 -24.48 -4.25 34.51
N LYS A 343 -25.03 -4.86 33.44
CA LYS A 343 -25.83 -6.09 33.52
C LYS A 343 -25.04 -7.26 34.14
N ARG A 344 -23.74 -7.39 33.85
CA ARG A 344 -22.88 -8.42 34.46
C ARG A 344 -22.63 -8.16 35.94
N THR A 345 -22.41 -6.90 36.32
CA THR A 345 -22.21 -6.53 37.73
C THR A 345 -23.50 -6.67 38.55
N SER A 346 -24.66 -6.37 37.97
CA SER A 346 -25.96 -6.47 38.63
C SER A 346 -26.54 -7.89 38.64
N GLY A 347 -26.11 -8.75 37.72
CA GLY A 347 -26.67 -10.10 37.50
C GLY A 347 -26.11 -11.21 38.40
N SER A 348 -25.39 -10.87 39.47
CA SER A 348 -24.72 -11.85 40.34
C SER A 348 -25.59 -12.39 41.48
N PHE A 349 -26.92 -12.27 41.46
CA PHE A 349 -27.73 -12.71 42.62
C PHE A 349 -29.02 -13.49 42.38
N ASP A 350 -29.45 -13.75 41.15
CA ASP A 350 -30.59 -14.66 40.93
C ASP A 350 -30.21 -15.84 40.06
N SER A 351 -30.10 -16.97 40.75
CA SER A 351 -29.99 -18.34 40.26
C SER A 351 -31.16 -18.70 39.36
N GLU A 352 -30.93 -19.70 38.49
CA GLU A 352 -31.94 -20.54 37.82
C GLU A 352 -32.84 -19.88 36.76
N ASP A 353 -32.36 -19.84 35.51
CA ASP A 353 -33.12 -20.49 34.43
C ASP A 353 -32.26 -20.71 33.17
N ASN A 354 -31.64 -21.88 33.13
CA ASN A 354 -31.04 -22.47 31.95
C ASN A 354 -32.16 -23.10 31.11
N GLN A 355 -32.73 -22.40 30.13
CA GLN A 355 -33.24 -23.00 28.89
C GLN A 355 -33.79 -21.94 27.93
N GLY A 356 -33.21 -21.86 26.72
CA GLY A 356 -33.89 -21.26 25.57
C GLY A 356 -33.33 -19.94 25.04
N ARG A 357 -32.06 -19.89 24.65
CA ARG A 357 -31.58 -18.88 23.69
C ARG A 357 -30.70 -19.51 22.61
N LEU A 358 -31.36 -20.22 21.68
CA LEU A 358 -30.72 -20.74 20.46
C LEU A 358 -30.91 -19.82 19.24
N PHE A 359 -31.64 -18.70 19.34
CA PHE A 359 -31.93 -17.82 18.20
C PHE A 359 -31.98 -16.36 18.61
N ARG A 360 -30.82 -15.76 18.92
CA ARG A 360 -30.71 -14.31 18.98
C ARG A 360 -29.50 -13.88 18.15
N ASP A 361 -29.62 -14.04 16.85
CA ASP A 361 -28.74 -13.45 15.83
C ASP A 361 -29.01 -11.93 15.74
N GLY A 362 -28.82 -11.24 16.86
CA GLY A 362 -29.00 -9.80 16.98
C GLY A 362 -27.65 -9.10 17.09
N ASP A 363 -27.09 -8.73 15.94
CA ASP A 363 -26.04 -7.73 15.76
C ASP A 363 -24.68 -8.01 16.44
N SER A 364 -23.88 -8.87 15.81
CA SER A 364 -22.52 -9.26 16.24
C SER A 364 -21.58 -8.08 16.50
N SER A 365 -21.85 -6.92 15.90
CA SER A 365 -21.00 -5.73 15.98
C SER A 365 -20.99 -5.07 17.37
N ASN A 366 -22.12 -5.13 18.10
CA ASN A 366 -22.20 -4.59 19.46
C ASN A 366 -21.48 -5.49 20.47
N ASP A 367 -21.48 -6.80 20.24
CA ASP A 367 -20.79 -7.76 21.10
C ASP A 367 -19.26 -7.67 20.96
N GLU A 368 -18.74 -7.33 19.78
CA GLU A 368 -17.30 -7.09 19.59
C GLU A 368 -16.84 -5.84 20.35
N ARG A 369 -17.56 -4.72 20.24
CA ARG A 369 -17.23 -3.49 20.98
C ARG A 369 -17.33 -3.67 22.48
N ALA A 370 -18.33 -4.43 22.94
CA ALA A 370 -18.47 -4.76 24.35
C ALA A 370 -17.27 -5.58 24.83
N ARG A 371 -16.80 -6.55 24.06
CA ARG A 371 -15.58 -7.31 24.37
C ARG A 371 -14.35 -6.42 24.40
N ASP A 372 -14.15 -5.57 23.39
CA ASP A 372 -13.00 -4.65 23.34
C ASP A 372 -12.96 -3.71 24.54
N TYR A 373 -14.10 -3.13 24.93
CA TYR A 373 -14.19 -2.25 26.10
C TYR A 373 -13.84 -2.97 27.41
N MET A 374 -14.25 -4.23 27.56
CA MET A 374 -14.03 -5.00 28.80
C MET A 374 -12.56 -5.37 29.01
N ILE A 375 -11.82 -5.56 27.92
CA ILE A 375 -10.39 -5.92 27.95
C ILE A 375 -9.53 -4.73 28.40
N LEU A 376 -10.04 -3.50 28.31
CA LEU A 376 -9.27 -2.31 28.66
C LEU A 376 -8.93 -2.26 30.16
N PRO A 377 -7.76 -1.69 30.50
CA PRO A 377 -7.45 -1.28 31.86
C PRO A 377 -8.47 -0.27 32.38
N ASP A 378 -8.71 -0.29 33.69
CA ASP A 378 -9.72 0.55 34.32
C ASP A 378 -9.37 2.04 34.22
N GLU A 379 -8.08 2.38 34.19
CA GLU A 379 -7.60 3.75 33.97
C GLU A 379 -8.09 4.29 32.63
N ILE A 380 -8.02 3.48 31.57
CA ILE A 380 -8.46 3.87 30.22
C ILE A 380 -9.99 3.98 30.18
N LYS A 381 -10.72 3.07 30.83
CA LYS A 381 -12.19 3.16 30.93
C LYS A 381 -12.62 4.45 31.62
N VAL A 382 -11.97 4.82 32.73
CA VAL A 382 -12.24 6.07 33.46
C VAL A 382 -11.96 7.28 32.57
N ASP A 383 -10.82 7.30 31.87
CA ASP A 383 -10.48 8.38 30.92
C ASP A 383 -11.55 8.56 29.84
N ILE A 384 -12.02 7.46 29.25
CA ILE A 384 -13.08 7.46 28.24
C ILE A 384 -14.37 8.06 28.80
N LEU A 385 -14.81 7.60 29.98
CA LEU A 385 -16.04 8.07 30.61
C LEU A 385 -15.93 9.54 31.02
N GLN A 386 -14.81 9.95 31.60
CA GLN A 386 -14.58 11.34 32.00
C GLN A 386 -14.61 12.28 30.80
N MET A 387 -13.94 11.91 29.70
CA MET A 387 -13.97 12.70 28.45
C MET A 387 -15.37 12.71 27.81
N ALA A 388 -16.10 11.60 27.82
CA ALA A 388 -17.47 11.54 27.31
C ALA A 388 -18.41 12.46 28.13
N LEU A 389 -18.29 12.46 29.46
CA LEU A 389 -19.06 13.32 30.36
C LEU A 389 -18.74 14.81 30.10
N LEU A 390 -17.46 15.18 30.03
CA LEU A 390 -17.05 16.55 29.75
C LEU A 390 -17.61 17.07 28.41
N LYS A 391 -17.65 16.20 27.40
CA LYS A 391 -18.21 16.54 26.09
C LYS A 391 -19.74 16.63 26.08
N SER A 392 -20.42 15.78 26.84
CA SER A 392 -21.88 15.85 27.01
C SER A 392 -22.29 17.18 27.69
N ASN A 393 -21.50 17.62 28.68
CA ASN A 393 -21.74 18.87 29.40
C ASN A 393 -21.43 20.12 28.55
N SER A 394 -20.38 20.08 27.71
CA SER A 394 -20.06 21.19 26.81
C SER A 394 -21.07 21.35 25.66
N GLY A 395 -21.64 20.24 25.17
CA GLY A 395 -22.76 20.25 24.22
C GLY A 395 -24.06 20.84 24.81
N PHE A 396 -24.27 20.72 26.12
CA PHE A 396 -25.40 21.31 26.82
C PHE A 396 -25.26 22.84 27.00
N MET A 397 -24.05 23.34 27.24
CA MET A 397 -23.76 24.78 27.34
C MET A 397 -23.88 25.52 26.00
N GLY A 398 -23.64 24.87 24.86
CA GLY A 398 -23.68 25.51 23.53
C GLY A 398 -25.08 25.84 22.99
N LYS A 399 -26.16 25.36 23.63
CA LYS A 399 -27.55 25.68 23.26
C LYS A 399 -28.27 26.60 24.26
N VAL A 400 -27.68 26.87 25.41
CA VAL A 400 -28.20 27.87 26.36
C VAL A 400 -27.66 29.24 25.94
N ASN A 401 -28.38 29.84 25.00
CA ASN A 401 -28.00 31.10 24.38
C ASN A 401 -27.91 32.22 25.42
N MET A 402 -26.81 32.95 25.30
CA MET A 402 -26.52 34.29 25.81
C MET A 402 -27.75 35.20 25.80
N LYS A 403 -28.43 35.29 26.94
CA LYS A 403 -29.23 36.46 27.32
C LYS A 403 -29.00 36.73 28.80
N ARG A 404 -28.33 37.85 29.08
CA ARG A 404 -27.91 38.43 30.38
C ARG A 404 -26.41 38.28 30.63
N GLN A 405 -25.67 39.31 31.04
CA GLN A 405 -25.96 40.73 31.21
C GLN A 405 -24.59 41.41 31.33
N SER A 406 -24.41 42.47 30.58
CA SER A 406 -23.33 43.45 30.70
C SER A 406 -23.40 44.21 32.03
N ARG A 407 -22.29 44.24 32.79
CA ARG A 407 -21.81 45.29 33.73
C ARG A 407 -20.47 44.81 34.32
N SER A 408 -19.32 45.39 33.95
CA SER A 408 -18.61 46.53 34.62
C SER A 408 -18.29 46.20 36.09
N GLU A 409 -17.04 46.10 36.57
CA GLU A 409 -15.99 47.13 36.74
C GLU A 409 -14.74 46.44 37.37
N VAL A 410 -13.50 46.68 36.92
CA VAL A 410 -12.49 47.68 37.38
C VAL A 410 -11.42 47.09 38.35
N THR A 411 -10.17 47.08 37.85
CA THR A 411 -8.83 47.23 38.49
C THR A 411 -8.45 46.31 39.67
N SER A 412 -7.22 45.82 39.84
CA SER A 412 -5.95 46.56 39.86
C SER A 412 -4.74 45.62 40.00
N THR A 413 -3.66 45.94 39.26
CA THR A 413 -2.23 45.98 39.64
C THR A 413 -1.52 44.75 40.28
N SER A 414 -0.42 44.29 39.65
CA SER A 414 0.96 44.72 39.99
C SER A 414 2.04 43.62 39.81
N ARG A 415 3.10 44.00 39.07
CA ARG A 415 4.54 43.60 39.20
C ARG A 415 4.96 42.12 39.03
N ALA A 416 6.17 41.77 38.59
CA ALA A 416 7.28 42.37 37.83
C ALA A 416 8.42 41.31 37.80
N HIS A 417 9.32 41.40 36.81
CA HIS A 417 10.63 40.70 36.68
C HIS A 417 10.57 39.21 36.29
N LYS A 418 11.41 38.66 35.41
CA LYS A 418 12.81 38.99 35.05
C LYS A 418 13.18 38.31 33.72
N ASP A 419 13.66 39.11 32.78
CA ASP A 419 14.89 38.96 31.98
C ASP A 419 15.61 37.60 31.77
N VAL A 420 16.08 37.43 30.52
CA VAL A 420 17.36 36.83 30.07
C VAL A 420 17.37 35.33 29.70
N ARG A 421 17.43 35.00 28.40
CA ARG A 421 18.65 34.64 27.61
C ARG A 421 18.30 33.90 26.30
N GLU A 422 18.80 34.45 25.19
CA GLU A 422 18.94 33.79 23.89
C GLU A 422 20.19 32.87 23.84
N ILE A 423 20.30 32.10 22.73
CA ILE A 423 21.49 31.45 22.11
C ILE A 423 21.59 29.91 22.37
N PRO A 424 21.97 29.03 21.39
CA PRO A 424 21.59 28.93 19.97
C PRO A 424 21.34 27.46 19.49
N GLN A 425 20.87 27.33 18.25
CA GLN A 425 20.87 26.06 17.50
C GLN A 425 22.30 25.59 17.19
N ARG A 426 22.59 24.30 17.45
CA ARG A 426 23.77 23.60 16.92
C ARG A 426 23.31 22.56 15.90
N ALA A 427 23.77 22.76 14.67
CA ALA A 427 23.81 21.75 13.63
C ALA A 427 24.87 20.69 13.96
N ALA A 428 24.52 19.42 13.78
CA ALA A 428 25.46 18.33 13.69
C ALA A 428 25.11 17.53 12.44
N GLY A 429 25.89 17.74 11.38
CA GLY A 429 26.09 16.72 10.36
C GLY A 429 27.17 15.78 10.85
N PHE A 430 27.01 14.49 10.59
CA PHE A 430 28.11 13.55 10.59
C PHE A 430 27.93 12.56 9.44
N TYR A 431 29.11 12.19 8.95
CA TYR A 431 29.48 11.29 7.86
C TYR A 431 28.86 9.89 7.95
#